data_AF-A0A923IYC8-F1
#
_entry.id   AF-A0A923IYC8-F1
#
_cell.length_a   1.000
_cell.length_b   1.000
_cell.length_c   1.000
_cell.angle_alpha   90.00
_cell.angle_beta   90.00
_cell.angle_gamma   90.00
#
_symmetry.space_group_name_H-M   'P 1'
#
loop_
_entity.id
_entity.type
_entity.pdbx_description
1 polymer ?
#
loop_
_entity_poly.entity_id
_entity_poly.type
_entity_poly.pdbx_seq_one_letter_code
_entity_poly.pdbx_strand_id
1 'polypeptide(L)' 'MQKLLDVALADMKKDGYQNIYLWVLKENKNAQLFYERNGFQYNQYEYNFEIMGKQLTDIRCVIDLN' A
#
# COMPACT_ATOMS: atom_id res chain seq x y z
N MET A 1 16.17 5.63 -6.02
CA MET A 1 15.53 6.87 -5.47
C MET A 1 14.07 6.54 -5.18
N GLN A 2 13.72 6.37 -3.90
CA GLN A 2 12.33 6.25 -3.40
C GLN A 2 12.02 7.36 -2.40
N LYS A 3 12.63 8.54 -2.60
CA LYS A 3 12.67 9.65 -1.64
C LYS A 3 11.32 10.07 -1.07
N LEU A 4 10.24 10.00 -1.85
CA LEU A 4 8.91 10.41 -1.36
C LEU A 4 8.32 9.41 -0.37
N LEU A 5 8.45 8.11 -0.63
CA LEU A 5 7.93 7.10 0.28
C LEU A 5 8.75 7.08 1.57
N ASP A 6 10.08 7.13 1.46
CA ASP A 6 10.98 7.16 2.61
C ASP A 6 10.67 8.34 3.56
N VAL A 7 10.48 9.53 3.01
CA VAL A 7 10.14 10.74 3.79
C VAL A 7 8.76 10.58 4.43
N ALA A 8 7.75 10.11 3.68
CA ALA A 8 6.42 9.90 4.23
C ALA A 8 6.40 8.88 5.38
N LEU A 9 7.12 7.76 5.25
CA LEU A 9 7.22 6.75 6.31
C LEU A 9 7.95 7.30 7.54
N ALA A 10 9.02 8.08 7.34
CA ALA A 10 9.76 8.70 8.42
C ALA A 10 8.92 9.74 9.19
N ASP A 11 8.17 10.58 8.48
CA ASP A 11 7.27 11.56 9.08
C ASP A 11 6.13 10.87 9.84
N MET A 12 5.53 9.82 9.25
CA MET A 12 4.50 9.03 9.94
C MET A 12 5.04 8.34 11.21
N LYS A 13 6.25 7.78 11.17
CA LYS A 13 6.88 7.19 12.35
C LYS A 13 7.14 8.25 13.44
N LYS A 14 7.61 9.44 13.04
CA LYS A 14 7.84 10.57 13.94
C LYS A 14 6.56 11.06 14.62
N ASP A 15 5.45 11.06 13.90
CA ASP A 15 4.13 11.46 14.41
C ASP A 15 3.48 10.37 15.29
N GLY A 16 4.12 9.22 15.47
CA GLY A 16 3.66 8.14 16.35
C GLY A 16 2.72 7.12 15.69
N TYR A 17 2.61 7.12 14.36
CA TYR A 17 1.86 6.09 13.65
C TYR A 17 2.61 4.76 13.69
N GLN A 18 1.88 3.70 14.03
CA GLN A 18 2.44 2.34 14.17
C GLN A 18 2.23 1.48 12.92
N ASN A 19 1.12 1.67 12.22
CA ASN A 19 0.78 0.87 11.06
C ASN A 19 0.31 1.78 9.93
N ILE A 20 0.78 1.52 8.72
CA ILE A 20 0.32 2.22 7.52
C ILE A 20 -0.38 1.23 6.62
N TYR A 21 -1.55 1.62 6.14
CA TYR A 21 -2.40 0.83 5.25
C TYR A 21 -2.56 1.57 3.92
N LEU A 22 -2.40 0.84 2.81
CA LEU A 22 -2.66 1.38 1.48
C LEU A 22 -3.37 0.33 0.62
N TRP A 23 -4.21 0.79 -0.31
CA TRP A 23 -4.93 -0.06 -1.25
C TRP A 23 -4.30 0.07 -2.64
N VAL A 24 -4.08 -1.07 -3.31
CA VAL A 24 -3.48 -1.16 -4.64
C VAL A 24 -4.37 -2.02 -5.52
N LEU A 25 -4.62 -1.58 -6.75
CA LEU A 25 -5.28 -2.41 -7.75
C LEU A 25 -4.57 -3.77 -7.88
N LYS A 26 -5.33 -4.85 -7.78
CA LYS A 26 -4.88 -6.25 -7.89
C LYS A 26 -4.20 -6.55 -9.23
N GLU A 27 -4.57 -5.81 -10.27
CA GLU A 27 -3.97 -5.85 -11.61
C GLU A 27 -2.65 -5.06 -11.72
N ASN A 28 -2.40 -4.07 -10.85
CA ASN A 28 -1.20 -3.24 -10.91
C ASN A 28 0.00 -3.92 -10.23
N LYS A 29 0.60 -4.89 -10.93
CA LYS A 29 1.75 -5.67 -10.45
C LYS A 29 2.99 -4.82 -10.16
N ASN A 30 3.17 -3.71 -10.88
CA ASN A 30 4.30 -2.81 -10.64
C ASN A 30 4.17 -2.08 -9.30
N ALA A 31 2.98 -1.57 -8.98
CA ALA A 31 2.74 -0.93 -7.68
C ALA A 31 2.85 -1.94 -6.53
N GLN A 32 2.33 -3.15 -6.72
CA GLN A 32 2.49 -4.25 -5.76
C GLN A 32 3.97 -4.48 -5.45
N LEU A 33 4.78 -4.83 -6.47
CA LEU A 33 6.21 -5.07 -6.30
C LEU A 33 6.96 -3.86 -5.73
N PHE A 34 6.53 -2.65 -6.08
CA PHE A 34 7.10 -1.43 -5.51
C PHE A 34 6.90 -1.39 -4.00
N TYR A 35 5.68 -1.54 -3.49
CA TYR A 35 5.42 -1.48 -2.05
C TYR A 35 6.05 -2.65 -1.29
N GLU A 36 6.03 -3.86 -1.86
CA GLU A 36 6.70 -5.03 -1.28
C GLU A 36 8.21 -4.82 -1.11
N ARG A 37 8.87 -4.24 -2.12
CA ARG A 37 10.30 -3.89 -2.04
C ARG A 37 10.60 -2.81 -1.00
N ASN A 38 9.60 -2.04 -0.58
CA ASN A 38 9.71 -1.03 0.49
C ASN A 38 9.24 -1.54 1.85
N GLY A 39 9.06 -2.86 2.02
CA GLY A 39 8.75 -3.47 3.32
C GLY A 39 7.26 -3.60 3.62
N PHE A 40 6.37 -3.25 2.69
CA PHE A 40 4.95 -3.55 2.85
C PHE A 40 4.67 -5.03 2.63
N GLN A 41 3.70 -5.55 3.36
CA GLN A 41 3.17 -6.90 3.21
C GLN A 41 1.73 -6.85 2.72
N TYR A 42 1.37 -7.71 1.78
CA TYR A 42 -0.03 -7.89 1.41
C TYR A 42 -0.75 -8.65 2.51
N ASN A 43 -1.95 -8.20 2.88
CA ASN A 43 -2.85 -9.02 3.67
C ASN A 43 -3.98 -9.56 2.80
N GLN A 44 -4.78 -10.47 3.35
CA GLN A 44 -5.86 -11.15 2.62
C GLN A 44 -7.10 -10.27 2.39
N TYR A 45 -7.01 -8.95 2.62
CA TYR A 45 -8.16 -8.06 2.46
C TYR A 45 -8.20 -7.54 1.04
N GLU A 46 -9.32 -7.82 0.39
CA GLU A 46 -9.65 -7.35 -0.94
C GLU A 46 -10.87 -6.43 -0.88
N TYR A 47 -10.89 -5.42 -1.75
CA TYR A 47 -12.02 -4.52 -1.92
C TYR A 47 -12.44 -4.54 -3.38
N ASN A 48 -13.65 -5.04 -3.66
CA ASN A 48 -14.21 -5.09 -5.00
C ASN A 48 -15.08 -3.86 -5.24
N PHE A 49 -14.92 -3.24 -6.40
CA PHE A 49 -15.67 -2.05 -6.79
C PHE A 49 -15.80 -1.96 -8.31
N GLU A 50 -16.72 -1.12 -8.77
CA GLU A 50 -16.97 -0.89 -10.18
C GLU A 50 -16.59 0.54 -10.56
N ILE A 51 -15.86 0.70 -11.67
CA ILE A 51 -15.64 1.99 -12.32
C ILE A 51 -16.08 1.86 -13.78
N MET A 52 -17.07 2.65 -14.18
CA MET A 52 -17.55 2.72 -15.57
C MET A 52 -17.91 1.33 -16.15
N GLY A 53 -18.58 0.47 -15.37
CA GLY A 53 -18.95 -0.88 -15.80
C GLY A 53 -17.82 -1.91 -15.73
N LYS A 54 -16.57 -1.52 -15.39
CA LYS A 54 -15.47 -2.46 -15.15
C LYS A 54 -15.40 -2.82 -13.67
N GLN A 55 -15.49 -4.11 -13.38
CA GLN A 55 -15.20 -4.66 -12.06
C GLN A 55 -13.69 -4.63 -11.80
N LEU A 56 -13.31 -4.08 -10.65
CA LEU A 56 -11.93 -3.93 -10.19
C LEU A 56 -11.82 -4.44 -8.75
N THR A 57 -10.61 -4.83 -8.39
CA THR A 57 -10.28 -5.28 -7.04
C THR A 57 -9.05 -4.53 -6.57
N ASP A 58 -9.12 -3.92 -5.40
CA ASP A 58 -7.94 -3.48 -4.66
C ASP A 58 -7.54 -4.56 -3.64
N ILE A 59 -6.24 -4.68 -3.41
CA ILE A 59 -5.65 -5.45 -2.31
C ILE A 59 -4.99 -4.49 -1.33
N ARG A 60 -5.00 -4.84 -0.04
CA ARG A 60 -4.41 -3.99 0.99
C ARG A 60 -2.98 -4.42 1.32
N CYS A 61 -2.08 -3.44 1.25
CA CYS A 61 -0.71 -3.55 1.73
C CYS A 61 -0.58 -2.87 3.10
N VAL A 62 0.26 -3.44 3.97
CA VAL A 62 0.48 -2.96 5.34
C VAL A 62 1.97 -2.93 5.65
N ILE A 63 2.44 -1.90 6.34
CA ILE A 63 3.76 -1.88 6.96
C ILE A 63 3.61 -1.51 8.43
N ASP A 64 4.31 -2.25 9.28
CA ASP A 64 4.49 -1.92 10.70
C ASP A 64 5.72 -1.02 10.81
N LEU A 65 5.55 0.13 11.48
CA LEU A 65 6.57 1.13 11.69
C LEU A 65 7.24 1.03 13.06
N ASN A 66 6.83 0.11 13.93
CA ASN A 66 7.45 -0.07 15.25
C ASN A 66 8.92 -0.52 15.10
#